data_AF-A0A6V8K6P0-F1
#
_entry.id   AF-A0A6V8K6P0-F1
#
_cell.length_a   1.000
_cell.length_b   1.000
_cell.length_c   1.000
_cell.angle_alpha   90.00
_cell.angle_beta   90.00
_cell.angle_gamma   90.00
#
_symmetry.space_group_name_H-M   'P 1'
#
loop_
_entity.id
_entity.type
_entity.pdbx_description
1 polymer ?
#
loop_
_entity_poly.entity_id
_entity_poly.type
_entity_poly.pdbx_seq_one_letter_code
_entity_poly.pdbx_strand_id
1 'polypeptide(L)'
;MQNSRYQDYMTINVQAWTPSGDGLEHGGNLDWGSVPTNMKLFQGDTLVHENEWASDMQWVTVPPGTLPYRLVLDASRPAEQWRLSTRTHTEWDFVSGTAASDDFEPFALLQMEYRLATDLRGDVKAGTSQQIRLKAIPQAGGGPSTGNVTSVTLDVSYDDGATWQRVSLRKTAGGWWDGTLKLAKKPGGFLSVRAAGATDAGFAIKQEVIRAYGIR
;
A
#
# COMPACT_ATOMS: atom_id res chain seq x y z
N MET A 1 -5.37 -15.57 2.57
CA MET A 1 -4.38 -16.16 3.48
C MET A 1 -3.91 -15.03 4.38
N GLN A 2 -3.77 -15.25 5.69
CA GLN A 2 -3.37 -14.21 6.63
C GLN A 2 -1.85 -14.20 6.79
N ASN A 3 -1.25 -13.01 6.90
CA ASN A 3 0.17 -12.87 7.20
C ASN A 3 0.47 -13.47 8.57
N SER A 4 1.42 -14.40 8.65
CA SER A 4 1.69 -15.13 9.88
C SER A 4 3.11 -15.66 10.00
N ARG A 5 3.48 -15.97 11.23
CA ARG A 5 4.69 -16.66 11.65
C ARG A 5 4.33 -18.05 12.15
N TYR A 6 5.19 -19.02 11.87
CA TYR A 6 5.17 -20.36 12.48
C TYR A 6 6.62 -20.74 12.71
N GLN A 7 7.06 -20.80 13.97
CA GLN A 7 8.49 -20.88 14.29
C GLN A 7 9.29 -19.82 13.51
N ASP A 8 10.32 -20.25 12.76
CA ASP A 8 11.13 -19.39 11.89
C ASP A 8 10.58 -19.26 10.47
N TYR A 9 9.42 -19.83 10.17
CA TYR A 9 8.73 -19.69 8.89
C TYR A 9 7.82 -18.46 8.86
N MET A 10 7.76 -17.81 7.71
CA MET A 10 6.93 -16.64 7.45
C MET A 10 6.06 -16.89 6.21
N THR A 11 4.78 -16.55 6.34
CA THR A 11 3.81 -16.55 5.25
C THR A 11 3.26 -15.13 5.12
N ILE A 12 3.28 -14.59 3.90
CA ILE A 12 2.72 -13.28 3.57
C ILE A 12 1.85 -13.41 2.34
N ASN A 13 0.68 -12.77 2.36
CA ASN A 13 -0.16 -12.56 1.19
C ASN A 13 -0.60 -11.10 1.20
N VAL A 14 -0.14 -10.34 0.22
CA VAL A 14 -0.50 -8.94 0.03
C VAL A 14 -1.20 -8.75 -1.30
N GLN A 15 -1.97 -7.68 -1.41
CA GLN A 15 -2.71 -7.35 -2.63
C GLN A 15 -2.08 -6.13 -3.29
N ALA A 16 -1.81 -6.24 -4.59
CA ALA A 16 -1.23 -5.16 -5.39
C ALA A 16 -2.21 -3.99 -5.63
N TRP A 17 -3.52 -4.28 -5.60
CA TRP A 17 -4.60 -3.32 -5.75
C TRP A 17 -5.68 -3.59 -4.71
N THR A 18 -5.58 -2.93 -3.56
CA THR A 18 -6.58 -3.04 -2.50
C THR A 18 -7.54 -1.84 -2.57
N PRO A 19 -8.86 -2.02 -2.38
CA PRO A 19 -9.74 -0.89 -2.20
C PRO A 19 -9.36 -0.09 -0.95
N SER A 20 -9.61 1.22 -1.00
CA SER A 20 -9.53 2.08 0.18
C SER A 20 -10.89 2.05 0.90
N GLY A 21 -11.02 1.32 2.01
CA GLY A 21 -12.25 1.32 2.80
C GLY A 21 -12.16 0.52 4.09
N ASP A 22 -13.02 0.90 5.05
CA ASP A 22 -13.15 0.22 6.35
C ASP A 22 -13.70 -1.21 6.15
N GLY A 23 -12.83 -2.22 6.25
CA GLY A 23 -13.23 -3.64 6.35
C GLY A 23 -13.43 -4.41 5.05
N LEU A 24 -13.05 -3.86 3.89
CA LEU A 24 -13.05 -4.60 2.62
C LEU A 24 -11.61 -4.94 2.22
N GLU A 25 -11.12 -6.09 2.65
CA GLU A 25 -10.00 -6.74 1.96
C GLU A 25 -10.57 -7.57 0.81
N HIS A 26 -10.66 -6.95 -0.36
CA HIS A 26 -11.00 -7.64 -1.60
C HIS A 26 -9.76 -7.77 -2.46
N GLY A 27 -9.36 -9.01 -2.71
CA GLY A 27 -8.47 -9.33 -3.83
C GLY A 27 -9.30 -9.54 -5.08
N GLY A 28 -8.96 -8.85 -6.17
CA GLY A 28 -9.45 -9.25 -7.49
C GLY A 28 -8.77 -10.54 -7.93
N ASN A 29 -9.47 -11.41 -8.64
CA ASN A 29 -8.83 -12.51 -9.35
C ASN A 29 -8.34 -12.00 -10.71
N LEU A 30 -7.05 -12.11 -10.96
CA LEU A 30 -6.44 -11.84 -12.26
C LEU A 30 -5.85 -13.15 -12.77
N ASP A 31 -5.99 -13.41 -14.06
CA ASP A 31 -5.44 -14.62 -14.68
C ASP A 31 -3.95 -14.71 -14.36
N TRP A 32 -3.48 -15.89 -14.00
CA TRP A 32 -2.09 -16.10 -13.62
C TRP A 32 -1.14 -15.63 -14.74
N GLY A 33 -0.16 -14.79 -14.39
CA GLY A 33 0.78 -14.20 -15.35
C GLY A 33 0.23 -13.07 -16.24
N SER A 34 -1.06 -12.71 -16.14
CA SER A 34 -1.66 -11.63 -16.95
C SER A 34 -1.23 -10.22 -16.52
N VAL A 35 -0.71 -10.09 -15.30
CA VAL A 35 -0.19 -8.86 -14.71
C VAL A 35 1.19 -9.14 -14.14
N PRO A 36 2.25 -8.52 -14.68
CA PRO A 36 3.57 -8.61 -14.08
C PRO A 36 3.52 -8.14 -12.63
N THR A 37 3.98 -9.00 -11.72
CA THR A 37 4.13 -8.72 -10.30
C THR A 37 5.53 -9.13 -9.87
N ASN A 38 6.11 -8.43 -8.89
CA ASN A 38 7.37 -8.83 -8.29
C ASN A 38 7.32 -8.47 -6.81
N MET A 39 7.35 -9.49 -5.95
CA MET A 39 7.39 -9.33 -4.50
C MET A 39 8.76 -9.74 -3.97
N LYS A 40 9.39 -8.87 -3.19
CA LYS A 40 10.70 -9.11 -2.56
C LYS A 40 10.62 -8.90 -1.05
N LEU A 41 11.14 -9.86 -0.29
CA LEU A 41 11.34 -9.73 1.15
C LEU A 41 12.82 -9.57 1.45
N PHE A 42 13.15 -8.56 2.25
CA PHE A 42 14.49 -8.29 2.75
C PHE A 42 14.54 -8.36 4.28
N GLN A 43 15.68 -8.82 4.78
CA GLN A 43 16.10 -8.65 6.17
C GLN A 43 17.43 -7.88 6.16
N GLY A 44 17.41 -6.63 6.64
CA GLY A 44 18.50 -5.69 6.36
C GLY A 44 18.71 -5.53 4.85
N ASP A 45 19.96 -5.68 4.40
CA ASP A 45 20.33 -5.62 2.97
C ASP A 45 20.22 -6.99 2.26
N THR A 46 19.86 -8.06 2.99
CA THR A 46 19.79 -9.42 2.43
C THR A 46 18.43 -9.68 1.81
N LEU A 47 18.40 -10.05 0.53
CA LEU A 47 17.19 -10.59 -0.12
C LEU A 47 16.92 -12.00 0.42
N VAL A 48 15.83 -12.15 1.16
CA VAL A 48 15.41 -13.43 1.75
C VAL A 48 14.55 -14.23 0.79
N HIS A 49 13.67 -13.54 0.06
CA HIS A 49 12.75 -14.17 -0.88
C HIS A 49 12.36 -13.22 -2.01
N GLU A 50 12.16 -13.77 -3.20
CA GLU A 50 11.60 -13.07 -4.36
C GLU A 50 10.59 -13.98 -5.05
N ASN A 51 9.43 -13.41 -5.39
CA ASN A 51 8.40 -14.04 -6.20
C ASN A 51 8.09 -13.12 -7.39
N GLU A 52 8.52 -13.52 -8.59
CA GLU A 52 8.38 -12.74 -9.83
C GLU A 52 7.02 -12.95 -10.53
N TRP A 53 6.11 -13.70 -9.91
CA TRP A 53 4.85 -14.09 -10.55
C TRP A 53 3.61 -13.87 -9.68
N ALA A 54 3.78 -13.65 -8.37
CA ALA A 54 2.69 -13.42 -7.44
C ALA A 54 3.10 -12.52 -6.27
N SER A 55 2.09 -12.09 -5.51
CA SER A 55 2.21 -11.23 -4.34
C SER A 55 2.03 -12.01 -3.02
N ASP A 56 2.44 -13.27 -3.02
CA ASP A 56 2.40 -14.15 -1.86
C ASP A 56 3.69 -14.97 -1.70
N MET A 57 3.95 -15.37 -0.46
CA MET A 57 4.99 -16.31 -0.10
C MET A 57 4.47 -17.17 1.05
N GLN A 58 4.81 -18.46 1.04
CA GLN A 58 4.31 -19.41 2.01
C GLN A 58 5.47 -20.22 2.54
N TRP A 59 5.52 -20.37 3.87
CA TRP A 59 6.52 -21.21 4.54
C TRP A 59 7.98 -20.84 4.21
N VAL A 60 8.27 -19.55 4.07
CA VAL A 60 9.63 -19.07 3.82
C VAL A 60 10.38 -19.00 5.14
N THR A 61 11.53 -19.69 5.24
CA THR A 61 12.41 -19.56 6.39
C THR A 61 13.05 -18.17 6.42
N VAL A 62 12.95 -17.47 7.55
CA VAL A 62 13.62 -16.18 7.80
C VAL A 62 14.51 -16.32 9.05
N PRO A 63 15.46 -15.40 9.29
CA PRO A 63 16.32 -15.47 10.47
C PRO A 63 15.52 -15.47 11.78
N PRO A 64 15.99 -16.21 12.81
CA PRO A 64 15.30 -16.27 14.11
C PRO A 64 15.40 -14.93 14.87
N GLY A 65 14.44 -14.72 15.77
CA GLY A 65 14.34 -13.55 16.63
C GLY A 65 13.38 -12.47 16.11
N THR A 66 13.27 -11.40 16.88
CA THR A 66 12.47 -10.21 16.53
C THR A 66 13.31 -9.23 15.74
N LEU A 67 13.05 -9.15 14.43
CA LEU A 67 13.85 -8.39 13.48
C LEU A 67 12.99 -7.46 12.63
N PRO A 68 13.56 -6.34 12.15
CA PRO A 68 12.93 -5.53 11.12
C PRO A 68 13.09 -6.20 9.75
N TYR A 69 12.04 -6.10 8.95
CA TYR A 69 11.94 -6.60 7.59
C TYR A 69 11.45 -5.50 6.66
N ARG A 70 11.86 -5.59 5.39
CA ARG A 70 11.34 -4.75 4.32
C ARG A 70 10.71 -5.61 3.24
N LEU A 71 9.42 -5.42 2.98
CA LEU A 71 8.71 -6.04 1.87
C LEU A 71 8.54 -5.01 0.75
N VAL A 72 8.79 -5.40 -0.49
CA VAL A 72 8.57 -4.58 -1.68
C VAL A 72 7.66 -5.33 -2.62
N LEU A 73 6.63 -4.67 -3.15
CA LEU A 73 5.73 -5.19 -4.17
C LEU A 73 5.62 -4.21 -5.32
N ASP A 74 6.06 -4.64 -6.49
CA ASP A 74 5.79 -3.99 -7.77
C ASP A 74 4.70 -4.75 -8.52
N ALA A 75 3.75 -4.03 -9.10
CA ALA A 75 2.74 -4.61 -9.98
C ALA A 75 2.39 -3.66 -11.12
N SER A 76 2.04 -4.22 -12.27
CA SER A 76 1.60 -3.42 -13.43
C SER A 76 0.53 -4.13 -14.24
N ARG A 77 -0.29 -3.34 -14.95
CA ARG A 77 -1.35 -3.80 -15.83
C ARG A 77 -1.45 -2.92 -17.09
N PRO A 78 -1.78 -3.50 -18.25
CA PRO A 78 -1.75 -2.79 -19.54
C PRO A 78 -2.76 -1.65 -19.58
N ALA A 79 -2.30 -0.46 -19.96
CA ALA A 79 -3.10 0.76 -19.95
C ALA A 79 -4.22 0.77 -21.00
N GLU A 80 -4.10 -0.07 -22.03
CA GLU A 80 -5.10 -0.26 -23.08
C GLU A 80 -6.35 -0.97 -22.55
N GLN A 81 -6.19 -1.80 -21.52
CA GLN A 81 -7.27 -2.55 -20.87
C GLN A 81 -7.71 -1.88 -19.56
N TRP A 82 -6.77 -1.25 -18.86
CA TRP A 82 -6.98 -0.67 -17.54
C TRP A 82 -6.71 0.83 -17.55
N ARG A 83 -7.75 1.61 -17.30
CA ARG A 83 -7.64 3.07 -17.31
C ARG A 83 -6.91 3.65 -16.07
N LEU A 84 -7.15 3.07 -14.90
CA LEU A 84 -6.62 3.53 -13.60
C LEU A 84 -5.63 2.52 -13.01
N SER A 85 -4.83 2.96 -12.04
CA SER A 85 -3.88 2.15 -11.26
C SER A 85 -3.04 1.20 -12.13
N THR A 86 -2.49 1.71 -13.23
CA THR A 86 -1.78 0.90 -14.24
C THR A 86 -0.45 0.36 -13.71
N ARG A 87 0.11 1.01 -12.69
CA ARG A 87 1.30 0.55 -11.96
C ARG A 87 1.15 0.88 -10.49
N THR A 88 1.57 -0.05 -9.64
CA THR A 88 1.73 0.18 -8.20
C THR A 88 3.13 -0.23 -7.76
N HIS A 89 3.65 0.50 -6.78
CA HIS A 89 4.87 0.17 -6.07
C HIS A 89 4.60 0.40 -4.59
N THR A 90 4.70 -0.65 -3.77
CA THR A 90 4.46 -0.55 -2.33
C THR A 90 5.63 -1.14 -1.56
N GLU A 91 6.14 -0.36 -0.61
CA GLU A 91 7.15 -0.79 0.35
C GLU A 91 6.52 -0.83 1.74
N TRP A 92 6.81 -1.89 2.49
CA TRP A 92 6.51 -1.99 3.91
C TRP A 92 7.77 -2.21 4.70
N ASP A 93 7.98 -1.39 5.72
CA ASP A 93 8.89 -1.72 6.82
C ASP A 93 8.03 -2.27 7.96
N PHE A 94 8.39 -3.41 8.51
CA PHE A 94 7.64 -4.06 9.59
C PHE A 94 8.56 -4.84 10.52
N VAL A 95 8.09 -5.08 11.75
CA VAL A 95 8.81 -5.88 12.73
C VAL A 95 8.08 -7.21 12.92
N SER A 96 8.81 -8.31 12.88
CA SER A 96 8.26 -9.65 13.09
C SER A 96 9.22 -10.50 13.91
N GLY A 97 8.67 -11.33 14.81
CA GLY A 97 9.41 -12.22 15.69
C GLY A 97 9.22 -13.69 15.33
N THR A 98 10.18 -14.54 15.71
CA THR A 98 9.95 -15.99 15.77
C THR A 98 8.72 -16.29 16.61
N ALA A 99 7.82 -17.12 16.07
CA ALA A 99 6.69 -17.64 16.83
C ALA A 99 7.19 -18.77 17.73
N ALA A 100 6.94 -18.68 19.04
CA ALA A 100 7.36 -19.73 19.97
C ALA A 100 6.38 -20.92 19.97
N SER A 101 5.20 -20.74 19.37
CA SER A 101 4.15 -21.74 19.29
C SER A 101 4.31 -22.66 18.08
N ASP A 102 3.70 -23.85 18.20
CA ASP A 102 3.42 -24.75 17.06
C ASP A 102 2.12 -24.36 16.34
N ASP A 103 1.64 -23.13 16.53
CA ASP A 103 0.48 -22.55 15.86
C ASP A 103 0.93 -21.36 14.98
N PHE A 104 0.06 -20.93 14.08
CA PHE A 104 0.32 -19.72 13.30
C PHE A 104 0.00 -18.47 14.11
N GLU A 105 1.00 -17.60 14.27
CA GLU A 105 0.85 -16.30 14.92
C GLU A 105 0.70 -15.19 13.86
N PRO A 106 -0.45 -14.51 13.78
CA PRO A 106 -0.66 -13.47 12.79
C PRO A 106 0.15 -12.21 13.08
N PHE A 107 0.46 -11.44 12.03
CA PHE A 107 0.98 -10.08 12.16
C PHE A 107 0.39 -9.18 11.08
N ALA A 108 0.37 -7.88 11.33
CA ALA A 108 -0.15 -6.90 10.38
C ALA A 108 0.97 -6.13 9.69
N LEU A 109 0.80 -5.86 8.40
CA LEU A 109 1.50 -4.78 7.71
C LEU A 109 0.62 -3.51 7.79
N LEU A 110 1.21 -2.34 7.53
CA LEU A 110 0.40 -1.13 7.36
C LEU A 110 -0.29 -1.12 6.00
N GLN A 111 -1.40 -0.40 5.92
CA GLN A 111 -2.15 -0.08 4.70
C GLN A 111 -2.47 1.42 4.69
N MET A 112 -2.50 2.01 3.50
CA MET A 112 -3.00 3.36 3.29
C MET A 112 -4.50 3.33 2.95
N GLU A 113 -5.30 4.04 3.74
CA GLU A 113 -6.69 4.35 3.45
C GLU A 113 -6.75 5.76 2.83
N TYR A 114 -7.51 5.90 1.73
CA TYR A 114 -7.74 7.16 1.03
C TYR A 114 -9.24 7.46 0.98
N ARG A 115 -9.62 8.72 1.17
CA ARG A 115 -10.97 9.22 0.90
C ARG A 115 -10.88 10.44 0.00
N LEU A 116 -11.31 10.26 -1.24
CA LEU A 116 -11.43 11.30 -2.26
C LEU A 116 -12.76 11.07 -2.98
N ALA A 117 -13.58 12.11 -3.11
CA ALA A 117 -14.87 11.98 -3.77
C ALA A 117 -14.68 11.84 -5.29
N THR A 118 -15.05 10.68 -5.83
CA THR A 118 -15.01 10.38 -7.26
C THR A 118 -16.39 10.04 -7.80
N ASP A 119 -16.56 10.12 -9.11
CA ASP A 119 -17.68 9.43 -9.76
C ASP A 119 -17.47 7.90 -9.78
N LEU A 120 -18.45 7.15 -10.30
CA LEU A 120 -18.40 5.68 -10.38
C LEU A 120 -17.28 5.15 -11.30
N ARG A 121 -16.64 6.00 -12.10
CA ARG A 121 -15.49 5.63 -12.94
C ARG A 121 -14.16 5.88 -12.23
N GLY A 122 -14.17 6.49 -11.05
CA GLY A 122 -12.97 6.92 -10.34
C GLY A 122 -12.46 8.28 -10.81
N ASP A 123 -13.32 9.12 -11.41
CA ASP A 123 -12.91 10.46 -11.87
C ASP A 123 -13.23 11.55 -10.84
N VAL A 124 -12.29 12.49 -10.70
CA VAL A 124 -12.46 13.76 -10.00
C VAL A 124 -12.75 14.89 -10.99
N LYS A 125 -13.50 15.91 -10.54
CA LYS A 125 -13.91 17.03 -11.39
C LYS A 125 -12.77 18.03 -11.61
N ALA A 126 -12.40 18.28 -12.87
CA ALA A 126 -11.43 19.28 -13.29
C ALA A 126 -11.82 20.70 -12.83
N GLY A 127 -10.81 21.55 -12.66
CA GLY A 127 -10.97 22.96 -12.28
C GLY A 127 -11.55 23.18 -10.88
N THR A 128 -11.58 22.14 -10.04
CA THR A 128 -12.07 22.24 -8.66
C THR A 128 -10.95 22.01 -7.65
N SER A 129 -11.20 22.46 -6.42
CA SER A 129 -10.43 22.01 -5.26
C SER A 129 -11.14 20.81 -4.64
N GLN A 130 -10.44 19.69 -4.49
CA GLN A 130 -10.98 18.47 -3.89
C GLN A 130 -10.32 18.21 -2.53
N GLN A 131 -11.13 17.79 -1.55
CA GLN A 131 -10.60 17.33 -0.28
C GLN A 131 -10.17 15.87 -0.43
N ILE A 132 -8.96 15.57 0.03
CA ILE A 132 -8.46 14.21 0.17
C ILE A 132 -8.14 13.95 1.64
N ARG A 133 -8.51 12.78 2.14
CA ARG A 133 -8.19 12.34 3.50
C ARG A 133 -7.42 11.04 3.44
N LEU A 134 -6.42 10.90 4.30
CA LEU A 134 -5.54 9.74 4.35
C LEU A 134 -5.40 9.23 5.78
N LYS A 135 -5.21 7.92 5.91
CA LYS A 135 -4.88 7.28 7.18
C LYS A 135 -3.98 6.08 6.92
N ALA A 136 -2.98 5.88 7.76
CA ALA A 136 -2.26 4.61 7.84
C ALA A 136 -2.91 3.75 8.92
N ILE A 137 -3.25 2.51 8.59
CA ILE A 137 -3.88 1.56 9.51
C ILE A 137 -3.19 0.20 9.41
N PRO A 138 -3.17 -0.63 10.47
CA PRO A 138 -2.83 -2.03 10.30
C PRO A 138 -3.83 -2.71 9.36
N GLN A 139 -3.36 -3.60 8.49
CA GLN A 139 -4.20 -4.53 7.75
C GLN A 139 -5.06 -5.36 8.70
N ALA A 140 -6.20 -5.84 8.22
CA ALA A 140 -7.03 -6.72 9.02
C ALA A 140 -6.32 -8.07 9.19
N GLY A 141 -6.53 -8.70 10.34
CA GLY A 141 -5.99 -10.04 10.59
C GLY A 141 -5.37 -10.26 11.96
N GLY A 142 -5.31 -9.22 12.79
CA GLY A 142 -4.81 -9.35 14.16
C GLY A 142 -3.29 -9.41 14.22
N GLY A 143 -2.77 -9.94 15.33
CA GLY A 143 -1.37 -9.87 15.69
C GLY A 143 -1.04 -8.70 16.62
N PRO A 144 0.26 -8.51 16.95
CA PRO A 144 0.71 -7.43 17.81
C PRO A 144 0.36 -6.04 17.24
N SER A 145 0.29 -5.05 18.14
CA SER A 145 0.08 -3.66 17.74
C SER A 145 1.19 -3.18 16.80
N THR A 146 0.82 -2.44 15.75
CA THR A 146 1.76 -1.75 14.86
C THR A 146 2.18 -0.37 15.37
N GLY A 147 1.80 0.00 16.61
CA GLY A 147 2.10 1.28 17.22
C GLY A 147 1.16 2.42 16.81
N ASN A 148 1.48 3.64 17.26
CA ASN A 148 0.74 4.85 16.92
C ASN A 148 1.31 5.51 15.67
N VAL A 149 0.44 5.95 14.75
CA VAL A 149 0.85 6.70 13.56
C VAL A 149 1.45 8.06 13.94
N THR A 150 2.72 8.24 13.61
CA THR A 150 3.51 9.46 13.89
C THR A 150 3.54 10.41 12.71
N SER A 151 3.49 9.90 11.48
CA SER A 151 3.54 10.72 10.26
C SER A 151 2.73 10.12 9.12
N VAL A 152 2.18 11.02 8.28
CA VAL A 152 1.58 10.70 6.98
C VAL A 152 2.00 11.77 5.98
N THR A 153 2.38 11.37 4.77
CA THR A 153 2.71 12.28 3.67
C THR A 153 1.94 11.92 2.41
N LEU A 154 1.69 12.92 1.56
CA LEU A 154 1.10 12.73 0.24
C LEU A 154 1.82 13.62 -0.77
N ASP A 155 2.31 13.00 -1.84
CA ASP A 155 2.69 13.65 -3.09
C ASP A 155 1.69 13.26 -4.18
N VAL A 156 1.47 14.17 -5.13
CA VAL A 156 0.64 13.92 -6.31
C VAL A 156 1.39 14.24 -7.60
N SER A 157 1.05 13.52 -8.66
CA SER A 157 1.59 13.73 -10.00
C SER A 157 0.46 13.80 -11.02
N TYR A 158 0.64 14.65 -12.03
CA TYR A 158 -0.27 14.82 -13.16
C TYR A 158 0.36 14.38 -14.50
N ASP A 159 1.54 13.77 -14.44
CA ASP A 159 2.38 13.35 -15.57
C ASP A 159 2.88 11.91 -15.39
N ASP A 160 1.99 11.04 -14.89
CA ASP A 160 2.24 9.60 -14.69
C ASP A 160 3.49 9.28 -13.84
N GLY A 161 3.75 10.11 -12.83
CA GLY A 161 4.83 9.93 -11.85
C GLY A 161 6.17 10.54 -12.25
N ALA A 162 6.26 11.26 -13.37
CA ALA A 162 7.50 11.91 -13.79
C ALA A 162 7.89 13.07 -12.85
N THR A 163 6.92 13.85 -12.37
CA THR A 163 7.13 14.89 -11.36
C THR A 163 6.11 14.79 -10.22
N TRP A 164 6.57 15.08 -9.01
CA TRP A 164 5.78 14.92 -7.78
C TRP A 164 5.64 16.25 -7.04
N GLN A 165 4.41 16.56 -6.61
CA GLN A 165 4.06 17.77 -5.88
C GLN A 165 3.57 17.42 -4.47
N ARG A 166 4.22 18.00 -3.44
CA ARG A 166 3.82 17.80 -2.04
C ARG A 166 2.47 18.43 -1.75
N VAL A 167 1.56 17.64 -1.20
CA VAL A 167 0.30 18.13 -0.61
C VAL A 167 0.54 18.42 0.86
N SER A 168 0.17 19.62 1.32
CA SER A 168 0.17 19.93 2.75
C SER A 168 -0.98 19.21 3.43
N LEU A 169 -0.67 18.42 4.47
CA LEU A 169 -1.64 17.66 5.23
C LEU A 169 -1.78 18.22 6.65
N ARG A 170 -3.00 18.15 7.19
CA ARG A 170 -3.29 18.49 8.59
C ARG A 170 -3.90 17.28 9.29
N LYS A 171 -3.31 16.86 10.40
CA LYS A 171 -3.87 15.81 11.26
C LYS A 171 -5.22 16.27 11.83
N THR A 172 -6.23 15.43 11.75
CA THR A 172 -7.59 15.63 12.26
C THR A 172 -8.00 14.47 13.18
N ALA A 173 -9.22 14.53 13.72
CA ALA A 173 -9.72 13.53 14.66
C ALA A 173 -9.80 12.13 14.02
N GLY A 174 -9.73 11.07 14.85
CA GLY A 174 -9.84 9.68 14.38
C GLY A 174 -8.62 9.17 13.60
N GLY A 175 -7.48 9.86 13.68
CA GLY A 175 -6.22 9.47 13.03
C GLY A 175 -6.12 9.90 11.55
N TRP A 176 -7.08 10.67 11.06
CA TRP A 176 -7.12 11.17 9.69
C TRP A 176 -6.13 12.31 9.45
N TRP A 177 -5.68 12.43 8.21
CA TRP A 177 -4.90 13.55 7.72
C TRP A 177 -5.58 14.13 6.48
N ASP A 178 -5.96 15.39 6.55
CA ASP A 178 -6.74 16.06 5.51
C ASP A 178 -5.83 16.97 4.68
N GLY A 179 -6.00 16.91 3.35
CA GLY A 179 -5.31 17.74 2.38
C GLY A 179 -6.28 18.29 1.33
N THR A 180 -5.83 19.30 0.59
CA THR A 180 -6.59 19.88 -0.52
C THR A 180 -5.81 19.78 -1.82
N LEU A 181 -6.41 19.14 -2.82
CA LEU A 181 -5.89 19.01 -4.17
C LEU A 181 -6.44 20.13 -5.04
N LYS A 182 -5.57 20.86 -5.73
CA LYS A 182 -5.97 21.83 -6.77
C LYS A 182 -5.86 21.14 -8.13
N LEU A 183 -6.99 20.75 -8.70
CA LEU A 183 -7.01 20.02 -9.95
C LEU A 183 -6.81 20.94 -11.16
N ALA A 184 -6.19 20.41 -12.21
CA ALA A 184 -6.00 21.11 -13.47
C ALA A 184 -7.34 21.61 -14.03
N LYS A 185 -7.34 22.78 -14.68
CA LYS A 185 -8.56 23.40 -15.23
C LYS A 185 -9.16 22.60 -16.38
N LYS A 186 -8.31 21.99 -17.21
CA LYS A 186 -8.76 21.22 -18.36
C LYS A 186 -9.07 19.79 -17.92
N PRO A 187 -10.18 19.20 -18.41
CA PRO A 187 -10.44 17.79 -18.23
C PRO A 187 -9.46 16.94 -19.07
N GLY A 188 -9.37 15.66 -18.74
CA GLY A 188 -8.43 14.73 -19.36
C GLY A 188 -7.16 14.55 -18.52
N GLY A 189 -6.58 13.37 -18.64
CA GLY A 189 -5.42 12.96 -17.85
C GLY A 189 -5.79 12.32 -16.52
N PHE A 190 -4.76 12.14 -15.70
CA PHE A 190 -4.83 11.33 -14.50
C PHE A 190 -4.11 12.00 -13.34
N LEU A 191 -4.53 11.62 -12.14
CA LEU A 191 -3.87 11.93 -10.89
C LEU A 191 -3.22 10.66 -10.37
N SER A 192 -1.89 10.67 -10.26
CA SER A 192 -1.12 9.65 -9.57
C SER A 192 -0.84 10.10 -8.14
N VAL A 193 -0.74 9.16 -7.21
CA VAL A 193 -0.48 9.45 -5.79
C VAL A 193 0.73 8.68 -5.31
N ARG A 194 1.50 9.31 -4.42
CA ARG A 194 2.54 8.66 -3.63
C ARG A 194 2.35 9.05 -2.17
N ALA A 195 1.89 8.12 -1.36
CA ALA A 195 1.66 8.35 0.05
C ALA A 195 2.59 7.52 0.92
N ALA A 196 2.84 7.99 2.14
CA ALA A 196 3.58 7.23 3.12
C ALA A 196 2.96 7.41 4.51
N GLY A 197 3.12 6.40 5.36
CA GLY A 197 2.73 6.42 6.77
C GLY A 197 3.79 5.71 7.60
N ALA A 198 4.04 6.21 8.81
CA ALA A 198 4.97 5.59 9.76
C ALA A 198 4.42 5.61 11.19
N THR A 199 4.86 4.65 12.00
CA THR A 199 4.47 4.53 13.41
C THR A 199 5.67 4.66 14.35
N ASP A 200 5.39 4.79 15.65
CA ASP A 200 6.39 4.78 16.73
C ASP A 200 6.96 3.38 17.06
N ALA A 201 6.43 2.32 16.42
CA ALA A 201 6.87 0.93 16.62
C ALA A 201 7.76 0.38 15.49
N GLY A 202 8.22 1.26 14.58
CA GLY A 202 9.09 0.86 13.47
C GLY A 202 8.36 0.26 12.27
N PHE A 203 7.04 0.44 12.18
CA PHE A 203 6.27 0.06 11.00
C PHE A 203 6.12 1.27 10.07
N ALA A 204 6.26 1.04 8.77
CA ALA A 204 6.03 2.04 7.75
C ALA A 204 5.42 1.43 6.49
N ILE A 205 4.73 2.27 5.72
CA ILE A 205 4.28 1.97 4.37
C ILE A 205 4.63 3.15 3.47
N LYS A 206 5.11 2.87 2.27
CA LYS A 206 5.14 3.82 1.14
C LYS A 206 4.39 3.18 -0.01
N GLN A 207 3.48 3.92 -0.62
CA GLN A 207 2.68 3.41 -1.72
C GLN A 207 2.62 4.45 -2.83
N GLU A 208 3.02 4.04 -4.02
CA GLU A 208 2.87 4.77 -5.26
C GLU A 208 1.82 4.09 -6.14
N VAL A 209 0.86 4.85 -6.65
CA VAL A 209 -0.19 4.39 -7.56
C VAL A 209 -0.24 5.34 -8.75
N ILE A 210 0.16 4.82 -9.91
CA ILE A 210 0.12 5.56 -11.18
C ILE A 210 -1.30 5.53 -11.74
N ARG A 211 -1.81 6.72 -12.07
CA ARG A 211 -3.19 6.96 -12.52
C ARG A 211 -4.23 6.47 -11.50
N ALA A 212 -4.04 6.80 -10.22
CA ALA A 212 -4.97 6.44 -9.15
C ALA A 212 -6.40 6.97 -9.40
N TYR A 213 -6.53 8.17 -9.99
CA TYR A 213 -7.81 8.78 -10.34
C TYR A 213 -7.76 9.40 -11.73
N GLY A 214 -8.90 9.49 -12.41
CA GLY A 214 -9.01 10.26 -13.64
C GLY A 214 -9.48 11.69 -13.40
N ILE A 215 -9.24 12.57 -14.37
CA ILE A 215 -9.67 13.97 -14.29
C ILE A 215 -10.68 14.24 -15.42
N ARG A 216 -11.89 14.68 -15.05
CA ARG A 216 -13.01 14.87 -15.99
C ARG A 216 -13.63 16.27 -15.97
#